data_AF-A0A9W5Y762-F1
#
_entry.id   AF-A0A9W5Y762-F1
#
_cell.length_a   1.000
_cell.length_b   1.000
_cell.length_c   1.000
_cell.angle_alpha   90.00
_cell.angle_beta   90.00
_cell.angle_gamma   90.00
#
_symmetry.space_group_name_H-M   'P 1'
#
loop_
_entity.id
_entity.type
_entity.pdbx_description
1 polymer ?
#
loop_
_entity_poly.entity_id
_entity_poly.type
_entity_poly.pdbx_seq_one_letter_code
_entity_poly.pdbx_strand_id
1 'polypeptide(L)'
;MRVAIKKDIDDDITMIYFRMIEELTPCHIRVLNLLHNPIIWYENKGEKVPSMGSISQLVKRAFPELRGDDQFIKKVIHDLYNEGFINTESIMVMMSGDGMVTSRTTELGKGFIEFVSKVEF
;
A
#
# COMPACT_ATOMS: atom_id res chain seq x y z
N MET A 1 -29.95 24.01 -17.30
CA MET A 1 -28.74 23.61 -18.05
C MET A 1 -28.25 22.29 -17.45
N ARG A 2 -28.56 21.15 -18.06
CA ARG A 2 -27.99 19.85 -17.64
C ARG A 2 -26.67 19.71 -18.38
N VAL A 3 -25.55 19.93 -17.72
CA VAL A 3 -24.25 19.60 -18.28
C VAL A 3 -24.21 18.09 -18.41
N ALA A 4 -24.10 17.58 -19.64
CA ALA A 4 -23.85 16.18 -19.89
C ALA A 4 -22.43 15.88 -19.42
N ILE A 5 -22.29 15.41 -18.18
CA ILE A 5 -21.02 14.91 -17.65
C ILE A 5 -20.80 13.54 -18.28
N LYS A 6 -20.33 13.55 -19.52
CA LYS A 6 -19.64 12.40 -20.12
C LYS A 6 -18.17 12.56 -19.78
N LYS A 7 -17.86 12.60 -18.48
CA LYS A 7 -16.49 12.58 -18.00
C LYS A 7 -16.07 11.12 -18.02
N ASP A 8 -14.98 10.82 -18.70
CA ASP A 8 -14.48 9.46 -18.76
C ASP A 8 -14.10 9.04 -17.34
N ILE A 9 -14.46 7.81 -16.94
CA ILE A 9 -14.13 7.31 -15.60
C ILE A 9 -12.61 7.34 -15.38
N ASP A 10 -11.85 7.23 -16.46
CA ASP A 10 -10.40 7.32 -16.50
C ASP A 10 -9.88 8.72 -16.12
N ASP A 11 -10.60 9.79 -16.51
CA ASP A 11 -10.25 11.17 -16.13
C ASP A 11 -10.47 11.38 -14.61
N ASP A 12 -11.56 10.85 -14.07
CA ASP A 12 -11.85 10.94 -12.64
C ASP A 12 -10.84 10.14 -11.80
N ILE A 13 -10.47 8.93 -12.25
CA ILE A 13 -9.41 8.12 -11.61
C ILE A 13 -8.07 8.86 -11.65
N THR A 14 -7.73 9.47 -12.79
CA THR A 14 -6.49 10.26 -12.93
C THR A 14 -6.48 11.45 -11.98
N MET A 15 -7.59 12.18 -11.85
CA MET A 15 -7.70 13.29 -10.89
C MET A 15 -7.60 12.81 -9.43
N ILE A 16 -8.17 11.65 -9.10
CA ILE A 16 -8.00 11.03 -7.79
C ILE A 16 -6.51 10.74 -7.54
N TYR A 17 -5.80 10.14 -8.49
CA TYR A 17 -4.38 9.84 -8.33
C TYR A 17 -3.52 11.09 -8.15
N PHE A 18 -3.77 12.17 -8.89
CA PHE A 18 -3.06 13.44 -8.68
C PHE A 18 -3.27 13.99 -7.26
N ARG A 19 -4.52 14.01 -6.77
CA ARG A 19 -4.81 14.41 -5.39
C ARG A 19 -4.04 13.55 -4.38
N MET A 20 -3.99 12.24 -4.61
CA MET A 20 -3.32 11.29 -3.73
C MET A 20 -1.80 11.45 -3.72
N ILE A 21 -1.17 11.89 -4.83
CA ILE A 21 0.26 12.23 -4.83
C ILE A 21 0.56 13.41 -3.90
N GLU A 22 -0.34 14.38 -3.80
CA GLU A 22 -0.17 15.55 -2.94
C GLU A 22 -0.45 15.23 -1.46
N GLU A 23 -1.38 14.32 -1.17
CA GLU A 23 -1.81 13.98 0.19
C GLU A 23 -0.97 12.86 0.83
N LEU A 24 -0.54 11.87 0.05
CA LEU A 24 0.22 10.73 0.56
C LEU A 24 1.68 11.10 0.80
N THR A 25 2.15 10.86 2.03
CA THR A 25 3.58 10.99 2.33
C THR A 25 4.41 9.89 1.64
N PRO A 26 5.73 10.07 1.48
CA PRO A 26 6.62 9.03 0.95
C PRO A 26 6.53 7.70 1.71
N CYS A 27 6.17 7.73 3.00
CA CYS A 27 5.96 6.51 3.80
C CYS A 27 4.75 5.71 3.31
N HIS A 28 3.64 6.37 2.96
CA HIS A 28 2.46 5.70 2.42
C HIS A 28 2.80 4.97 1.12
N ILE A 29 3.51 5.62 0.21
CA ILE A 29 3.89 5.05 -1.08
C ILE A 29 4.81 3.84 -0.89
N ARG A 30 5.81 3.94 0.00
CA ARG A 30 6.72 2.83 0.33
C ARG A 30 5.98 1.65 0.94
N VAL A 31 5.06 1.89 1.88
CA VAL A 31 4.25 0.84 2.50
C VAL A 31 3.28 0.21 1.50
N LEU A 32 2.62 1.01 0.67
CA LEU A 32 1.75 0.52 -0.40
C LEU A 32 2.51 -0.39 -1.36
N ASN A 33 3.71 0.01 -1.80
CA ASN A 33 4.54 -0.80 -2.68
C ASN A 33 5.00 -2.11 -2.02
N LEU A 34 5.35 -2.08 -0.73
CA LEU A 34 5.66 -3.29 0.04
C LEU A 34 4.46 -4.24 0.09
N LEU A 35 3.25 -3.71 0.34
CA LEU A 35 2.03 -4.49 0.44
C LEU A 35 1.48 -4.96 -0.91
N HIS A 36 1.94 -4.37 -2.01
CA HIS A 36 1.64 -4.82 -3.37
C HIS A 36 2.32 -6.13 -3.70
N ASN A 37 3.61 -6.25 -3.38
CA ASN A 37 4.32 -7.50 -3.58
C ASN A 37 5.27 -7.82 -2.41
N PRO A 38 4.71 -8.31 -1.28
CA PRO A 38 5.48 -8.57 -0.07
C PRO A 38 6.59 -9.61 -0.24
N ILE A 39 6.37 -10.61 -1.11
CA ILE A 39 7.32 -11.72 -1.29
C ILE A 39 8.64 -11.24 -1.91
N ILE A 40 8.58 -10.27 -2.82
CA ILE A 40 9.78 -9.69 -3.45
C ILE A 40 10.74 -9.11 -2.41
N TRP A 41 10.23 -8.58 -1.29
CA TRP A 41 11.09 -8.07 -0.22
C TRP A 41 11.96 -9.19 0.39
N TYR A 42 11.38 -10.36 0.63
CA TYR A 42 12.12 -11.53 1.14
C TYR A 42 13.13 -12.05 0.11
N GLU A 43 12.69 -12.17 -1.15
CA GLU A 43 13.54 -12.61 -2.27
C GLU A 43 14.76 -11.71 -2.44
N ASN A 44 14.55 -10.39 -2.46
CA ASN A 44 15.62 -9.39 -2.58
C ASN A 44 16.60 -9.40 -1.38
N LYS A 45 16.15 -9.84 -0.21
CA LYS A 45 16.98 -10.00 0.99
C LYS A 45 17.66 -11.37 1.08
N GLY A 46 17.31 -12.32 0.22
CA GLY A 46 17.73 -13.71 0.36
C GLY A 46 17.22 -14.36 1.65
N GLU A 47 16.12 -13.84 2.20
CA GLU A 47 15.51 -14.31 3.44
C GLU A 47 14.35 -15.26 3.14
N LYS A 48 14.11 -16.22 4.04
CA LYS A 48 12.94 -17.09 3.97
C LYS A 48 11.75 -16.42 4.64
N VAL A 49 10.57 -16.57 4.06
CA VAL A 49 9.32 -16.20 4.71
C VAL A 49 9.17 -17.05 5.99
N PRO A 50 8.91 -16.44 7.16
CA PRO A 50 8.65 -17.20 8.37
C PRO A 50 7.34 -18.00 8.25
N SER A 51 7.25 -19.14 8.94
CA SER A 51 6.04 -19.98 8.89
C SER A 51 4.79 -19.29 9.43
N MET A 52 4.96 -18.35 10.36
CA MET A 52 3.91 -17.51 10.94
C MET A 52 4.44 -16.08 11.15
N GLY A 53 3.56 -15.10 11.06
CA GLY A 53 3.90 -13.71 11.31
C GLY A 53 2.69 -12.78 11.19
N SER A 54 2.93 -11.48 11.24
CA SER A 54 1.94 -10.43 11.05
C SER A 54 2.44 -9.41 10.02
N ILE A 55 1.51 -8.70 9.37
CA ILE A 55 1.84 -7.65 8.41
C ILE A 55 2.65 -6.54 9.10
N SER A 56 2.32 -6.21 10.34
CA SER A 56 3.07 -5.24 11.16
C SER A 56 4.54 -5.64 11.34
N GLN A 57 4.82 -6.93 11.59
CA GLN A 57 6.20 -7.43 11.66
C GLN A 57 6.93 -7.28 10.32
N LEU A 58 6.28 -7.60 9.20
CA LEU A 58 6.84 -7.38 7.86
C LEU A 58 7.18 -5.89 7.64
N VAL A 59 6.25 -4.98 7.92
CA VAL A 59 6.45 -3.52 7.77
C VAL A 59 7.63 -3.05 8.62
N LYS A 60 7.73 -3.45 9.89
CA LYS A 60 8.84 -3.11 10.80
C LYS A 60 10.19 -3.73 10.39
N ARG A 61 10.17 -4.86 9.70
CA ARG A 61 11.39 -5.48 9.12
C ARG A 61 11.84 -4.71 7.88
N ALA A 62 10.91 -4.38 7.00
CA ALA A 62 11.18 -3.66 5.77
C ALA A 62 11.61 -2.21 6.00
N PHE A 63 11.06 -1.56 7.03
CA PHE A 63 11.33 -0.17 7.39
C PHE A 63 11.78 -0.07 8.86
N PRO A 64 13.07 -0.33 9.15
CA PRO A 64 13.60 -0.29 10.50
C PRO A 64 13.40 1.05 11.23
N GLU A 65 13.32 2.15 10.49
CA GLU A 65 13.05 3.50 11.01
C GLU A 65 11.64 3.65 11.61
N LEU A 66 10.70 2.77 11.24
CA LEU A 66 9.34 2.76 11.80
C LEU A 66 9.25 1.90 13.08
N ARG A 67 10.34 1.25 13.50
CA ARG A 67 10.34 0.41 14.71
C ARG A 67 10.11 1.29 15.94
N GLY A 68 9.05 1.00 16.67
CA GLY A 68 8.69 1.72 17.89
C GLY A 68 7.58 2.76 17.70
N ASP A 69 7.18 3.04 16.46
CA ASP A 69 6.08 3.96 16.16
C ASP A 69 4.85 3.22 15.59
N ASP A 70 4.28 2.36 16.43
CA ASP A 70 3.12 1.54 16.05
C ASP A 70 1.87 2.40 15.77
N GLN A 71 1.79 3.59 16.35
CA GLN A 71 0.70 4.53 16.08
C GLN A 71 0.82 5.12 14.68
N PHE A 72 2.02 5.54 14.29
CA PHE A 72 2.26 6.03 12.94
C PHE A 72 2.07 4.95 11.88
N ILE A 73 2.56 3.72 12.11
CA ILE A 73 2.32 2.59 11.19
C ILE A 73 0.81 2.35 11.02
N LYS A 74 0.04 2.35 12.13
CA LYS A 74 -1.42 2.20 12.07
C LYS A 74 -2.08 3.34 11.30
N LYS A 75 -1.63 4.59 11.47
CA LYS A 75 -2.15 5.73 10.70
C LYS A 75 -1.94 5.55 9.20
N VAL A 76 -0.71 5.20 8.79
CA VAL A 76 -0.37 4.97 7.37
C VAL A 76 -1.23 3.88 6.76
N ILE A 77 -1.40 2.76 7.48
CA ILE A 77 -2.25 1.65 7.02
C ILE A 77 -3.72 2.05 6.95
N HIS A 78 -4.21 2.76 7.96
CA HIS A 78 -5.58 3.23 8.02
C HIS A 78 -5.89 4.20 6.87
N ASP A 79 -4.96 5.10 6.53
CA ASP A 79 -5.12 6.03 5.41
C ASP A 79 -5.17 5.29 4.07
N LEU A 80 -4.23 4.36 3.83
CA LEU A 80 -4.24 3.54 2.63
C LEU A 80 -5.51 2.68 2.50
N TYR A 81 -6.06 2.22 3.63
CA TYR A 81 -7.30 1.46 3.66
C TYR A 81 -8.52 2.33 3.36
N ASN A 82 -8.61 3.51 3.98
CA ASN A 82 -9.72 4.45 3.79
C ASN A 82 -9.79 5.00 2.36
N GLU A 83 -8.63 5.27 1.75
CA GLU A 83 -8.56 5.69 0.34
C GLU A 83 -8.77 4.50 -0.62
N GLY A 84 -8.97 3.28 -0.11
CA GLY A 84 -9.30 2.10 -0.90
C GLY A 84 -8.11 1.50 -1.65
N PHE A 85 -6.86 1.86 -1.32
CA PHE A 85 -5.66 1.32 -1.95
C PHE A 85 -5.26 -0.06 -1.45
N ILE A 86 -5.61 -0.38 -0.20
CA ILE A 86 -5.42 -1.71 0.38
C ILE A 86 -6.74 -2.29 0.92
N ASN A 87 -6.82 -3.61 0.98
CA ASN A 87 -8.01 -4.34 1.40
C ASN A 87 -7.97 -4.82 2.86
N THR A 88 -6.93 -4.48 3.62
CA THR A 88 -6.70 -4.99 4.97
C THR A 88 -6.23 -3.87 5.90
N GLU A 89 -7.04 -3.56 6.92
CA GLU A 89 -6.69 -2.61 7.98
C GLU A 89 -5.97 -3.30 9.17
N SER A 90 -6.40 -4.53 9.50
CA SER A 90 -5.90 -5.27 10.66
C SER A 90 -4.53 -5.91 10.41
N ILE A 91 -3.46 -5.18 10.73
CA ILE A 91 -2.06 -5.60 10.46
C ILE A 91 -1.36 -6.34 11.60
N MET A 92 -1.92 -6.30 12.82
CA MET A 92 -1.30 -6.90 14.02
C MET A 92 -1.67 -8.38 14.21
N VAL A 93 -2.60 -8.89 13.40
CA VAL A 93 -3.10 -10.26 13.53
C VAL A 93 -2.04 -11.25 13.07
N MET A 94 -1.81 -12.29 13.88
CA MET A 94 -0.94 -13.41 13.53
C MET A 94 -1.61 -14.27 12.46
N MET A 95 -0.86 -14.66 11.44
CA MET A 95 -1.29 -15.48 10.32
C MET A 95 -0.15 -16.37 9.82
N SER A 96 -0.45 -17.27 8.88
CA SER A 96 0.58 -18.05 8.18
C SER A 96 1.54 -17.16 7.41
N GLY A 97 2.73 -17.68 7.12
CA GLY A 97 3.72 -17.03 6.26
C GLY A 97 3.12 -16.60 4.91
N ASP A 98 2.40 -17.50 4.26
CA ASP A 98 1.70 -17.23 2.99
C ASP A 98 0.67 -16.12 3.13
N GLY A 99 -0.11 -16.12 4.23
CA GLY A 99 -1.02 -15.03 4.53
C GLY A 99 -0.28 -13.71 4.70
N MET A 100 0.85 -13.69 5.41
CA MET A 100 1.62 -12.47 5.64
C MET A 100 2.18 -11.86 4.34
N VAL A 101 2.56 -12.69 3.37
CA VAL A 101 3.16 -12.23 2.10
C VAL A 101 2.16 -12.13 0.94
N THR A 102 0.87 -12.36 1.19
CA THR A 102 -0.18 -12.16 0.19
C THR A 102 -0.37 -10.68 -0.09
N SER A 103 -0.50 -10.30 -1.37
CA SER A 103 -0.76 -8.91 -1.77
C SER A 103 -2.02 -8.36 -1.09
N ARG A 104 -1.90 -7.14 -0.54
CA ARG A 104 -3.03 -6.42 0.10
C ARG A 104 -3.58 -5.29 -0.75
N THR A 105 -3.03 -5.09 -1.93
CA THR A 105 -3.36 -3.95 -2.78
C THR A 105 -4.60 -4.23 -3.62
N THR A 106 -5.51 -3.28 -3.68
CA THR A 106 -6.71 -3.33 -4.53
C THR A 106 -6.36 -3.00 -5.98
N GLU A 107 -7.31 -3.14 -6.91
CA GLU A 107 -7.10 -2.69 -8.30
C GLU A 107 -6.83 -1.18 -8.38
N LEU A 108 -7.48 -0.38 -7.54
CA LEU A 108 -7.22 1.07 -7.43
C LEU A 108 -5.78 1.34 -6.96
N GLY A 109 -5.31 0.60 -5.94
CA GLY A 109 -3.93 0.73 -5.47
C GLY A 109 -2.89 0.28 -6.51
N LYS A 110 -3.18 -0.78 -7.27
CA LYS A 110 -2.31 -1.23 -8.37
C LYS A 110 -2.22 -0.18 -9.45
N GLY A 111 -3.35 0.39 -9.86
CA GLY A 111 -3.40 1.47 -10.83
C GLY A 111 -2.66 2.71 -10.35
N PHE A 112 -2.75 3.05 -9.07
CA PHE A 112 -1.97 4.15 -8.49
C PHE A 112 -0.46 3.88 -8.53
N ILE A 113 0.00 2.69 -8.16
CA ILE A 113 1.43 2.32 -8.25
C ILE A 113 1.94 2.42 -9.69
N GLU A 114 1.16 1.92 -10.65
CA GLU A 114 1.50 2.00 -12.08
C GLU A 114 1.51 3.45 -12.59
N PHE A 115 0.58 4.29 -12.11
CA PHE A 115 0.53 5.70 -12.45
C PHE A 115 1.79 6.42 -11.95
N VAL A 116 2.14 6.23 -10.67
CA VAL A 116 3.31 6.86 -10.05
C VAL A 116 4.62 6.36 -10.67
N SER A 117 4.71 5.12 -11.14
CA SER A 117 5.92 4.61 -11.79
C SER A 117 6.15 5.15 -13.20
N LYS A 118 5.11 5.65 -13.88
CA LYS A 118 5.20 6.31 -15.19
C LYS A 118 5.55 7.79 -15.09
N VAL A 119 5.25 8.42 -13.95
CA VAL A 119 5.59 9.80 -13.66
C VAL A 119 6.96 9.83 -13.01
N GLU A 120 8.03 9.89 -13.80
CA GLU A 120 9.40 10.08 -13.28
C GLU A 120 9.46 11.37 -12.43
N PHE A 121 9.96 11.26 -11.19
CA PHE A 121 10.28 12.40 -10.32
C PHE A 121 11.76 12.78 -10.44
#